data_AF-A0A537ALW9-F1
#
_entry.id   AF-A0A537ALW9-F1
#
_cell.length_a   1.000
_cell.length_b   1.000
_cell.length_c   1.000
_cell.angle_alpha   90.00
_cell.angle_beta   90.00
_cell.angle_gamma   90.00
#
_symmetry.space_group_name_H-M   'P 1'
#
loop_
_entity.id
_entity.type
_entity.pdbx_description
1 polymer ?
#
loop_
_entity_poly.entity_id
_entity_poly.type
_entity_poly.pdbx_seq_one_letter_code
_entity_poly.pdbx_strand_id
1 'polypeptide(L)'
;MKKPRIVFGFHAVLARLRADPSSVLEIFLDETRNDARGKDLAGAAERTGVRLMRVPTKRLDGFYGGGRHQGVVARVAVKSLGESLDDVLDAVEQPLLLVLDGVTDPHNLGACLRVANAAGAHAVIAPKDRAAGITPAVSKVASGAAEATPYLMVTNLARTLRELKERHVWIVGAEERAPQSLYDAQLPDAIAWVLGAEGEGMRRLTRENCDLLVSIPMGGEVESLNVSVSAGVCLFESVRRRTSAQRAGQTRMAKTGPAYTPPDPTLIELKPEALDYWARTLETKPDKIRKAVQKVGPVLETVKKELGIAGV
;
A
#
# COMPACT_ATOMS: atom_id res chain seq x y z
N MET A 1 4.14 -26.85 -2.83
CA MET A 1 3.63 -25.95 -3.90
C MET A 1 2.21 -26.34 -4.26
N LYS A 2 1.26 -25.40 -4.24
CA LYS A 2 -0.13 -25.64 -4.69
C LYS A 2 -0.14 -26.02 -6.18
N LYS A 3 -1.08 -26.88 -6.59
CA LYS A 3 -1.26 -27.27 -8.00
C LYS A 3 -1.49 -26.00 -8.85
N PRO A 4 -0.79 -25.84 -9.98
CA PRO A 4 -1.01 -24.72 -10.90
C PRO A 4 -2.47 -24.61 -11.31
N ARG A 5 -2.97 -23.37 -11.40
CA ARG A 5 -4.32 -23.09 -11.89
C ARG A 5 -4.29 -23.01 -13.42
N ILE A 6 -5.31 -23.54 -14.05
CA ILE A 6 -5.49 -23.47 -15.50
C ILE A 6 -6.35 -22.25 -15.83
N VAL A 7 -5.87 -21.42 -16.77
CA VAL A 7 -6.59 -20.26 -17.30
C VAL A 7 -6.85 -20.47 -18.79
N PHE A 8 -8.08 -20.21 -19.23
CA PHE A 8 -8.55 -20.49 -20.59
C PHE A 8 -8.84 -19.20 -21.36
N GLY A 9 -8.48 -19.16 -22.65
CA GLY A 9 -8.87 -18.08 -23.56
C GLY A 9 -7.95 -16.86 -23.54
N PHE A 10 -7.92 -16.15 -24.68
CA PHE A 10 -6.97 -15.06 -24.93
C PHE A 10 -7.06 -13.92 -23.91
N HIS A 11 -8.28 -13.50 -23.57
CA HIS A 11 -8.49 -12.40 -22.63
C HIS A 11 -7.90 -12.70 -21.27
N ALA A 12 -8.20 -13.87 -20.70
CA ALA A 12 -7.75 -14.22 -19.36
C ALA A 12 -6.23 -14.45 -19.31
N VAL A 13 -5.65 -15.07 -20.34
CA VAL A 13 -4.20 -15.27 -20.45
C VAL A 13 -3.48 -13.94 -20.62
N LEU A 14 -3.92 -13.06 -21.53
CA LEU A 14 -3.32 -11.74 -21.74
C LEU A 14 -3.48 -10.83 -20.52
N ALA A 15 -4.64 -10.85 -19.86
CA ALA A 15 -4.87 -10.11 -18.63
C ALA A 15 -3.88 -10.54 -17.54
N ARG A 16 -3.66 -11.86 -17.39
CA ARG A 16 -2.70 -12.35 -16.40
C ARG A 16 -1.26 -12.03 -16.77
N LEU A 17 -0.90 -12.17 -18.05
CA LEU A 17 0.43 -11.86 -18.57
C LEU A 17 0.78 -10.36 -18.41
N ARG A 18 -0.21 -9.47 -18.54
CA ARG A 18 -0.04 -8.03 -18.27
C ARG A 18 0.03 -7.71 -16.78
N ALA A 19 -0.76 -8.40 -15.96
CA ALA A 19 -0.86 -8.12 -14.53
C ALA A 19 0.34 -8.67 -13.73
N ASP A 20 0.77 -9.90 -14.01
CA ASP A 20 1.87 -10.56 -13.31
C ASP A 20 2.48 -11.65 -14.21
N PRO A 21 3.40 -11.30 -15.14
CA PRO A 21 4.03 -12.27 -16.04
C PRO A 21 4.77 -13.38 -15.29
N SER A 22 5.38 -13.08 -14.14
CA SER A 22 6.13 -14.05 -13.32
C SER A 22 5.26 -15.19 -12.80
N SER A 23 3.94 -14.97 -12.70
CA SER A 23 3.00 -16.00 -12.29
C SER A 23 2.56 -16.93 -13.42
N VAL A 24 2.85 -16.61 -14.68
CA VAL A 24 2.49 -17.47 -15.82
C VAL A 24 3.64 -18.45 -16.05
N LEU A 25 3.41 -19.73 -15.71
CA LEU A 25 4.44 -20.77 -15.80
C LEU A 25 4.69 -21.18 -17.25
N GLU A 26 3.61 -21.38 -18.00
CA GLU A 26 3.67 -21.76 -19.41
C GLU A 26 2.35 -21.45 -20.12
N ILE A 27 2.46 -21.07 -21.40
CA ILE A 27 1.33 -20.82 -22.29
C ILE A 27 1.32 -21.91 -23.37
N PHE A 28 0.15 -22.49 -23.60
CA PHE A 28 -0.12 -23.42 -24.69
C PHE A 28 -0.99 -22.72 -25.72
N LEU A 29 -0.47 -22.59 -26.94
CA LEU A 29 -1.18 -22.02 -28.09
C LEU A 29 -1.43 -23.15 -29.09
N ASP A 30 -2.62 -23.18 -29.67
CA ASP A 30 -2.93 -24.08 -30.76
C ASP A 30 -1.96 -23.86 -31.93
N GLU A 31 -1.31 -24.91 -32.40
CA GLU A 31 -0.33 -24.83 -33.49
C GLU A 31 -0.92 -24.25 -34.78
N THR A 32 -2.24 -24.44 -34.99
CA THR A 32 -2.97 -23.92 -36.15
C THR A 32 -3.29 -22.42 -36.05
N ARG A 33 -3.10 -21.80 -34.87
CA ARG A 33 -3.35 -20.36 -34.66
C ARG A 33 -2.20 -19.52 -35.22
N ASN A 34 -2.40 -19.01 -36.43
CA ASN A 34 -1.52 -18.02 -37.08
C ASN A 34 -2.23 -16.69 -37.37
N ASP A 35 -3.37 -16.46 -36.74
CA ASP A 35 -4.14 -15.22 -36.79
C ASP A 35 -3.50 -14.11 -35.95
N ALA A 36 -3.97 -12.86 -36.13
CA ALA A 36 -3.44 -11.69 -35.42
C ALA A 36 -3.38 -11.90 -33.89
N ARG A 37 -4.44 -12.49 -33.30
CA ARG A 37 -4.49 -12.77 -31.86
C ARG A 37 -3.42 -13.76 -31.40
N GLY A 38 -3.17 -14.81 -32.17
CA GLY A 38 -2.10 -15.77 -31.90
C GLY A 38 -0.72 -15.11 -31.94
N LYS A 39 -0.48 -14.26 -32.94
CA LYS A 39 0.77 -13.50 -33.07
C LYS A 39 0.96 -12.48 -31.95
N ASP A 40 -0.08 -11.76 -31.57
CA ASP A 40 -0.05 -10.77 -30.48
C ASP A 40 0.30 -11.42 -29.13
N LEU A 41 -0.30 -12.58 -28.84
CA LEU A 41 0.00 -13.34 -27.64
C LEU A 41 1.43 -13.88 -27.67
N ALA A 42 1.90 -14.38 -28.81
CA ALA A 42 3.28 -14.85 -28.95
C ALA A 42 4.29 -13.73 -28.70
N GLY A 43 4.08 -12.55 -29.30
CA GLY A 43 4.93 -11.39 -29.04
C GLY A 43 4.84 -10.90 -27.59
N ALA A 44 3.68 -11.01 -26.94
CA ALA A 44 3.54 -10.67 -25.52
C ALA A 44 4.29 -11.65 -24.60
N ALA A 45 4.25 -12.95 -24.91
CA ALA A 45 4.97 -13.98 -24.17
C ALA A 45 6.48 -13.82 -24.33
N GLU A 46 6.95 -13.55 -25.55
CA GLU A 46 8.36 -13.28 -25.86
C GLU A 46 8.88 -12.05 -25.10
N ARG A 47 8.16 -10.92 -25.14
CA ARG A 47 8.53 -9.69 -24.39
C ARG A 47 8.61 -9.89 -22.89
N THR A 48 7.84 -10.83 -22.34
CA THR A 48 7.80 -11.10 -20.90
C THR A 48 8.65 -12.31 -20.49
N GLY A 49 9.32 -12.98 -21.44
CA GLY A 49 10.14 -14.16 -21.18
C GLY A 49 9.35 -15.41 -20.78
N VAL A 50 8.02 -15.41 -20.96
CA VAL A 50 7.16 -16.54 -20.58
C VAL A 50 7.20 -17.61 -21.66
N ARG A 51 7.41 -18.87 -21.27
CA ARG A 51 7.47 -20.01 -22.19
C ARG A 51 6.13 -20.21 -22.90
N LEU A 52 6.14 -20.11 -24.23
CA LEU A 52 5.01 -20.46 -25.09
C LEU A 52 5.30 -21.73 -25.88
N MET A 53 4.39 -22.69 -25.83
CA MET A 53 4.43 -23.94 -26.61
C MET A 53 3.27 -23.99 -27.59
N ARG A 54 3.58 -24.17 -28.86
CA ARG A 54 2.58 -24.54 -29.87
C ARG A 54 2.25 -26.02 -29.73
N VAL A 55 0.97 -26.35 -29.65
CA VAL A 55 0.48 -27.73 -29.42
C VAL A 55 -0.76 -28.04 -30.26
N PRO A 56 -1.01 -29.32 -30.58
CA PRO A 56 -2.24 -29.72 -31.24
C PRO A 56 -3.48 -29.40 -30.39
N THR A 57 -4.61 -29.05 -31.02
CA THR A 57 -5.87 -28.71 -30.34
C THR A 57 -6.30 -29.78 -29.32
N LYS A 58 -6.13 -31.07 -29.65
CA LYS A 58 -6.45 -32.20 -28.75
C LYS A 58 -5.72 -32.12 -27.40
N ARG A 59 -4.53 -31.54 -27.36
CA ARG A 59 -3.79 -31.34 -26.10
C ARG A 59 -4.40 -30.24 -25.26
N LEU A 60 -4.99 -29.21 -25.88
CA LEU A 60 -5.73 -28.16 -25.19
C LEU A 60 -7.03 -28.72 -24.59
N ASP A 61 -7.72 -29.62 -25.30
CA ASP A 61 -8.94 -30.30 -24.83
C ASP A 61 -8.69 -31.17 -23.59
N GLY A 62 -7.46 -31.69 -23.44
CA GLY A 62 -7.05 -32.49 -22.30
C GLY A 62 -6.84 -31.71 -20.99
N PHE A 63 -6.92 -30.37 -21.00
CA PHE A 63 -6.84 -29.57 -19.78
C PHE A 63 -8.20 -29.53 -19.05
N TYR A 64 -8.22 -30.07 -17.83
CA TYR A 64 -9.39 -30.02 -16.95
C TYR A 64 -9.67 -28.60 -16.44
N GLY A 65 -10.95 -28.23 -16.32
CA GLY A 65 -11.37 -26.91 -15.80
C GLY A 65 -12.53 -26.23 -16.53
N GLY A 66 -13.13 -26.87 -17.55
CA GLY A 66 -14.43 -26.51 -18.11
C GLY A 66 -14.52 -25.20 -18.90
N GLY A 67 -13.41 -24.51 -19.16
CA GLY A 67 -13.38 -23.25 -19.90
C GLY A 67 -13.27 -23.41 -21.41
N ARG A 68 -13.89 -22.51 -22.18
CA ARG A 68 -13.70 -22.43 -23.64
C ARG A 68 -12.30 -21.84 -23.93
N HIS A 69 -11.33 -22.69 -24.27
CA HIS A 69 -9.93 -22.30 -24.49
C HIS A 69 -9.69 -21.39 -25.71
N GLN A 70 -10.53 -21.45 -26.76
CA GLN A 70 -10.38 -20.65 -27.99
C GLN A 70 -9.02 -20.83 -28.70
N GLY A 71 -8.33 -21.94 -28.45
CA GLY A 71 -6.98 -22.20 -28.95
C GLY A 71 -5.85 -21.73 -28.04
N VAL A 72 -6.14 -21.31 -26.80
CA VAL A 72 -5.10 -20.94 -25.82
C VAL A 72 -5.44 -21.36 -24.39
N VAL A 73 -4.44 -21.89 -23.70
CA VAL A 73 -4.48 -22.22 -22.28
C VAL A 73 -3.19 -21.72 -21.62
N ALA A 74 -3.24 -21.27 -20.38
CA ALA A 74 -2.04 -21.00 -19.60
C ALA A 74 -2.08 -21.73 -18.27
N ARG A 75 -0.94 -22.29 -17.87
CA ARG A 75 -0.70 -22.72 -16.49
C ARG A 75 -0.14 -21.54 -15.72
N VAL A 76 -0.85 -21.18 -14.67
CA VAL A 76 -0.50 -20.05 -13.82
C VAL A 76 -0.14 -20.61 -12.45
N ALA A 77 1.02 -20.20 -11.94
CA ALA A 77 1.37 -20.42 -10.55
C ALA A 77 0.25 -19.84 -9.69
N VAL A 78 -0.30 -20.68 -8.82
CA VAL A 78 -1.06 -20.15 -7.70
C VAL A 78 -0.01 -19.51 -6.82
N LYS A 79 0.13 -18.18 -6.90
CA LYS A 79 0.90 -17.44 -5.91
C LYS A 79 0.32 -17.88 -4.56
N SER A 80 1.15 -18.44 -3.69
CA SER A 80 0.80 -18.48 -2.29
C SER A 80 0.59 -17.01 -1.95
N LEU A 81 -0.67 -16.62 -1.83
CA LEU A 81 -1.02 -15.48 -1.01
C LEU A 81 -0.34 -15.80 0.32
N GLY A 82 0.64 -14.99 0.75
CA GLY A 82 1.56 -15.33 1.86
C GLY A 82 0.86 -16.22 2.89
N GLU A 83 1.36 -17.43 3.09
CA GLU A 83 0.64 -18.43 3.91
C GLU A 83 0.69 -18.02 5.40
N SER A 84 1.62 -17.14 5.72
CA SER A 84 1.79 -16.48 7.00
C SER A 84 1.85 -14.95 6.87
N LEU A 85 1.72 -14.28 8.01
CA LEU A 85 1.97 -12.84 8.10
C LEU A 85 3.43 -12.51 7.81
N ASP A 86 4.37 -13.35 8.23
CA ASP A 86 5.80 -13.16 8.00
C ASP A 86 6.14 -13.12 6.50
N ASP A 87 5.57 -14.04 5.70
CA ASP A 87 5.76 -14.06 4.24
C ASP A 87 5.35 -12.73 3.59
N VAL A 88 4.27 -12.11 4.09
CA VAL A 88 3.79 -10.83 3.57
C VAL A 88 4.73 -9.69 3.96
N LEU A 89 5.18 -9.65 5.22
CA LEU A 89 6.02 -8.59 5.73
C LEU A 89 7.47 -8.66 5.20
N ASP A 90 7.99 -9.85 4.93
CA ASP A 90 9.33 -10.03 4.35
C ASP A 90 9.38 -9.61 2.87
N ALA A 91 8.23 -9.62 2.18
CA ALA A 91 8.15 -9.30 0.75
C ALA A 91 8.03 -7.80 0.46
N VAL A 92 7.73 -6.96 1.45
CA VAL A 92 7.41 -5.54 1.24
C VAL A 92 8.00 -4.63 2.32
N GLU A 93 8.67 -3.55 1.92
CA GLU A 93 9.26 -2.58 2.85
C GLU A 93 8.21 -1.67 3.50
N GLN A 94 7.15 -1.32 2.75
CA GLN A 94 6.09 -0.40 3.20
C GLN A 94 4.72 -1.08 3.16
N PRO A 95 4.43 -2.01 4.08
CA PRO A 95 3.19 -2.75 4.09
C PRO A 95 1.97 -1.81 4.20
N LEU A 96 0.92 -2.21 3.49
CA LEU A 96 -0.42 -1.62 3.57
C LEU A 96 -1.34 -2.78 3.90
N LEU A 97 -1.83 -2.83 5.12
CA LEU A 97 -2.62 -3.95 5.62
C LEU A 97 -4.01 -3.44 6.04
N LEU A 98 -5.01 -4.30 5.91
CA LEU A 98 -6.33 -4.08 6.49
C LEU A 98 -6.57 -5.13 7.57
N VAL A 99 -7.03 -4.70 8.73
CA VAL A 99 -7.35 -5.55 9.88
C VAL A 99 -8.83 -5.38 10.18
N LEU A 100 -9.56 -6.49 10.19
CA LEU A 100 -10.99 -6.52 10.45
C LEU A 100 -11.24 -7.19 11.81
N ASP A 101 -11.71 -6.41 12.78
CA ASP A 101 -12.06 -6.90 14.12
C ASP A 101 -13.57 -7.05 14.25
N GLY A 102 -14.06 -8.29 14.15
CA GLY A 102 -15.49 -8.57 14.36
C GLY A 102 -16.38 -8.51 13.10
N VAL A 103 -15.80 -8.48 11.89
CA VAL A 103 -16.59 -8.50 10.65
C VAL A 103 -17.07 -9.93 10.36
N THR A 104 -18.31 -10.22 10.72
CA THR A 104 -18.93 -11.55 10.62
C THR A 104 -19.83 -11.74 9.41
N ASP A 105 -20.27 -10.65 8.77
CA ASP A 105 -21.10 -10.71 7.57
C ASP A 105 -20.24 -11.03 6.32
N PRO A 106 -20.55 -12.13 5.58
CA PRO A 106 -19.87 -12.47 4.34
C PRO A 106 -19.91 -11.39 3.26
N HIS A 107 -20.99 -10.60 3.20
CA HIS A 107 -21.11 -9.53 2.21
C HIS A 107 -20.11 -8.40 2.51
N ASN A 108 -20.07 -7.93 3.76
CA ASN A 108 -19.07 -6.97 4.22
C ASN A 108 -17.63 -7.46 4.04
N LEU A 109 -17.31 -8.72 4.38
CA LEU A 109 -15.98 -9.27 4.13
C LEU A 109 -15.63 -9.25 2.63
N GLY A 110 -16.53 -9.72 1.77
CA GLY A 110 -16.30 -9.74 0.33
C GLY A 110 -16.07 -8.35 -0.25
N ALA A 111 -16.83 -7.35 0.20
CA ALA A 111 -16.66 -5.96 -0.18
C ALA A 111 -15.32 -5.39 0.32
N CYS A 112 -14.95 -5.64 1.58
CA CYS A 112 -13.65 -5.26 2.13
C CYS A 112 -12.48 -5.86 1.34
N LEU A 113 -12.54 -7.16 1.00
CA LEU A 113 -11.49 -7.81 0.19
C LEU A 113 -11.36 -7.16 -1.19
N ARG A 114 -12.49 -6.83 -1.83
CA ARG A 114 -12.50 -6.14 -3.13
C ARG A 114 -11.85 -4.77 -3.05
N VAL A 115 -12.19 -3.99 -2.02
CA VAL A 115 -11.64 -2.66 -1.77
C VAL A 115 -10.14 -2.75 -1.43
N ALA A 116 -9.76 -3.67 -0.55
CA ALA A 116 -8.37 -3.93 -0.17
C ALA A 116 -7.51 -4.26 -1.39
N ASN A 117 -7.99 -5.16 -2.26
CA ASN A 117 -7.31 -5.49 -3.51
C ASN A 117 -7.16 -4.27 -4.43
N ALA A 118 -8.25 -3.51 -4.61
CA ALA A 118 -8.24 -2.33 -5.47
C ALA A 118 -7.30 -1.22 -4.97
N ALA A 119 -7.15 -1.09 -3.64
CA ALA A 119 -6.22 -0.15 -3.02
C ALA A 119 -4.76 -0.65 -3.01
N GLY A 120 -4.51 -1.90 -3.44
CA GLY A 120 -3.18 -2.50 -3.37
C GLY A 120 -2.74 -2.87 -1.96
N ALA A 121 -3.68 -3.18 -1.07
CA ALA A 121 -3.36 -3.74 0.24
C ALA A 121 -2.70 -5.12 0.07
N HIS A 122 -1.68 -5.37 0.88
CA HIS A 122 -0.84 -6.56 0.79
C HIS A 122 -1.44 -7.76 1.50
N ALA A 123 -2.26 -7.54 2.52
CA ALA A 123 -3.08 -8.57 3.16
C ALA A 123 -4.28 -7.96 3.90
N VAL A 124 -5.29 -8.79 4.09
CA VAL A 124 -6.39 -8.57 5.02
C VAL A 124 -6.25 -9.56 6.16
N ILE A 125 -6.32 -9.09 7.41
CA ILE A 125 -6.11 -9.87 8.62
C ILE A 125 -7.41 -9.85 9.44
N ALA A 126 -7.80 -10.99 9.99
CA ALA A 126 -8.95 -11.09 10.88
C ALA A 126 -8.72 -12.15 11.96
N PRO A 127 -9.38 -12.08 13.13
CA PRO A 127 -9.34 -13.16 14.10
C PRO A 127 -10.02 -14.42 13.55
N LYS A 128 -9.57 -15.61 13.98
CA LYS A 128 -10.24 -16.88 13.65
C LYS A 128 -11.67 -16.94 14.20
N ASP A 129 -11.87 -16.35 15.37
CA ASP A 129 -13.16 -16.29 16.03
C ASP A 129 -13.85 -14.96 15.71
N ARG A 130 -15.18 -15.01 15.53
CA ARG A 130 -16.03 -13.83 15.29
C ARG A 130 -15.58 -13.03 14.05
N ALA A 131 -15.18 -13.73 12.99
CA ALA A 131 -14.98 -13.18 11.66
C ALA A 131 -15.58 -14.13 10.61
N ALA A 132 -15.98 -13.59 9.46
CA ALA A 132 -16.37 -14.40 8.32
C ALA A 132 -15.16 -15.13 7.74
N GLY A 133 -15.33 -16.39 7.34
CA GLY A 133 -14.35 -17.12 6.52
C GLY A 133 -14.60 -16.89 5.02
N ILE A 134 -13.64 -17.27 4.17
CA ILE A 134 -13.87 -17.28 2.72
C ILE A 134 -14.88 -18.38 2.38
N THR A 135 -16.04 -17.97 1.89
CA THR A 135 -17.10 -18.84 1.38
C THR A 135 -17.41 -18.49 -0.07
N PRO A 136 -18.16 -19.32 -0.83
CA PRO A 136 -18.57 -18.98 -2.19
C PRO A 136 -19.31 -17.63 -2.29
N ALA A 137 -20.07 -17.26 -1.25
CA ALA A 137 -20.75 -15.95 -1.18
C ALA A 137 -19.72 -14.80 -1.10
N VAL A 138 -18.70 -14.93 -0.24
CA VAL A 138 -17.60 -13.97 -0.14
C VAL A 138 -16.86 -13.84 -1.47
N SER A 139 -16.46 -14.96 -2.09
CA SER A 139 -15.77 -14.96 -3.38
C SER A 139 -16.59 -14.28 -4.48
N LYS A 140 -17.91 -14.50 -4.51
CA LYS A 140 -18.81 -13.85 -5.46
C LYS A 140 -18.83 -12.34 -5.29
N VAL A 141 -18.95 -11.84 -4.06
CA VAL A 141 -18.94 -10.39 -3.78
C VAL A 141 -17.56 -9.79 -4.06
N ALA A 142 -16.49 -10.48 -3.65
CA ALA A 142 -15.10 -10.06 -3.83
C ALA A 142 -14.67 -9.97 -5.30
N SER A 143 -15.39 -10.62 -6.22
CA SER A 143 -15.17 -10.52 -7.67
C SER A 143 -13.73 -10.85 -8.09
N GLY A 144 -13.14 -11.90 -7.50
CA GLY A 144 -11.76 -12.34 -7.76
C GLY A 144 -10.70 -11.80 -6.78
N ALA A 145 -11.07 -10.85 -5.92
CA ALA A 145 -10.16 -10.29 -4.93
C ALA A 145 -9.80 -11.27 -3.81
N ALA A 146 -10.71 -12.20 -3.46
CA ALA A 146 -10.47 -13.22 -2.44
C ALA A 146 -9.32 -14.18 -2.82
N GLU A 147 -9.09 -14.37 -4.12
CA GLU A 147 -8.01 -15.19 -4.66
C GLU A 147 -6.74 -14.39 -4.96
N ALA A 148 -6.80 -13.05 -4.91
CA ALA A 148 -5.72 -12.15 -5.27
C ALA A 148 -5.09 -11.44 -4.06
N THR A 149 -5.82 -11.32 -2.94
CA THR A 149 -5.36 -10.66 -1.71
C THR A 149 -5.32 -11.69 -0.58
N PRO A 150 -4.18 -11.88 0.11
CA PRO A 150 -4.10 -12.77 1.26
C PRO A 150 -5.13 -12.40 2.33
N TYR A 151 -5.94 -13.37 2.74
CA TYR A 151 -6.82 -13.25 3.90
C TYR A 151 -6.29 -14.14 5.03
N LEU A 152 -5.68 -13.52 6.04
CA LEU A 152 -4.94 -14.18 7.11
C LEU A 152 -5.78 -14.22 8.38
N MET A 153 -6.24 -15.43 8.75
CA MET A 153 -7.01 -15.63 9.98
C MET A 153 -6.08 -15.99 11.15
N VAL A 154 -5.97 -15.09 12.13
CA VAL A 154 -5.05 -15.20 13.27
C VAL A 154 -5.76 -15.64 14.54
N THR A 155 -5.07 -16.40 15.39
CA THR A 155 -5.66 -16.90 16.64
C THR A 155 -5.84 -15.79 17.68
N ASN A 156 -4.89 -14.85 17.77
CA ASN A 156 -4.94 -13.75 18.73
C ASN A 156 -4.62 -12.43 18.05
N LEU A 157 -5.65 -11.62 17.83
CA LEU A 157 -5.53 -10.35 17.12
C LEU A 157 -4.62 -9.36 17.86
N ALA A 158 -4.81 -9.17 19.17
CA ALA A 158 -4.01 -8.23 19.96
C ALA A 158 -2.51 -8.60 19.99
N ARG A 159 -2.19 -9.90 19.98
CA ARG A 159 -0.80 -10.37 19.82
C ARG A 159 -0.26 -10.04 18.43
N THR A 160 -1.04 -10.34 17.38
CA THR A 160 -0.66 -10.05 15.99
C THR A 160 -0.39 -8.56 15.77
N LEU A 161 -1.20 -7.68 16.38
CA LEU A 161 -1.00 -6.22 16.31
C LEU A 161 0.33 -5.80 16.96
N ARG A 162 0.75 -6.44 18.06
CA ARG A 162 2.05 -6.18 18.68
C ARG A 162 3.21 -6.65 17.81
N GLU A 163 3.10 -7.85 17.22
CA GLU A 163 4.09 -8.39 16.28
C GLU A 163 4.25 -7.47 15.06
N LEU A 164 3.17 -6.88 14.55
CA LEU A 164 3.24 -5.87 13.48
C LEU A 164 4.03 -4.62 13.89
N LYS A 165 3.87 -4.12 15.13
CA LYS A 165 4.65 -2.98 15.64
C LYS A 165 6.12 -3.29 15.77
N GLU A 166 6.47 -4.50 16.22
CA GLU A 166 7.86 -4.97 16.28
C GLU A 166 8.52 -4.99 14.89
N ARG A 167 7.69 -5.10 13.84
CA ARG A 167 8.09 -5.04 12.42
C ARG A 167 7.95 -3.64 11.82
N HIS A 168 7.87 -2.60 12.67
CA HIS A 168 7.75 -1.19 12.29
C HIS A 168 6.50 -0.84 11.47
N VAL A 169 5.43 -1.65 11.58
CA VAL A 169 4.13 -1.34 11.00
C VAL A 169 3.29 -0.61 12.03
N TRP A 170 2.84 0.59 11.69
CA TRP A 170 1.96 1.37 12.55
C TRP A 170 0.53 0.87 12.50
N ILE A 171 -0.10 0.78 13.66
CA ILE A 171 -1.48 0.34 13.80
C ILE A 171 -2.38 1.56 13.92
N VAL A 172 -3.21 1.81 12.91
CA VAL A 172 -4.12 2.95 12.90
C VAL A 172 -5.55 2.46 12.91
N GLY A 173 -6.28 2.72 14.00
CA GLY A 173 -7.68 2.37 14.14
C GLY A 173 -8.60 3.47 13.65
N ALA A 174 -9.64 3.13 12.90
CA ALA A 174 -10.71 4.07 12.58
C ALA A 174 -11.86 3.89 13.57
N GLU A 175 -12.17 4.93 14.34
CA GLU A 175 -13.35 4.98 15.20
C GLU A 175 -13.99 6.37 15.15
N GLU A 176 -15.30 6.42 15.38
CA GLU A 176 -16.08 7.66 15.31
C GLU A 176 -15.60 8.72 16.32
N ARG A 177 -15.27 8.31 17.55
CA ARG A 177 -14.93 9.21 18.66
C ARG A 177 -13.45 9.60 18.71
N ALA A 178 -12.69 9.25 17.69
CA ALA A 178 -11.28 9.59 17.64
C ALA A 178 -11.10 11.12 17.48
N PRO A 179 -10.19 11.73 18.26
CA PRO A 179 -10.04 13.18 18.32
C PRO A 179 -9.41 13.77 17.05
N GLN A 180 -8.71 12.96 16.25
CA GLN A 180 -8.01 13.39 15.06
C GLN A 180 -8.70 12.88 13.81
N SER A 181 -8.96 13.77 12.85
CA SER A 181 -9.46 13.41 11.54
C SER A 181 -8.43 12.58 10.76
N LEU A 182 -8.90 11.59 10.00
CA LEU A 182 -8.12 10.82 9.03
C LEU A 182 -7.28 11.73 8.11
N TYR A 183 -7.83 12.88 7.72
CA TYR A 183 -7.18 13.78 6.77
C TYR A 183 -6.09 14.65 7.41
N ASP A 184 -6.23 14.95 8.70
CA ASP A 184 -5.26 15.77 9.45
C ASP A 184 -4.19 14.91 10.14
N ALA A 185 -4.43 13.60 10.23
CA ALA A 185 -3.48 12.63 10.74
C ALA A 185 -2.16 12.61 9.97
N GLN A 186 -1.06 12.50 10.70
CA GLN A 186 0.23 12.12 10.13
C GLN A 186 0.26 10.60 9.99
N LEU A 187 -0.15 10.13 8.82
CA LEU A 187 -0.21 8.72 8.51
C LEU A 187 1.14 8.21 7.98
N PRO A 188 1.68 7.11 8.52
CA PRO A 188 2.91 6.49 8.06
C PRO A 188 2.70 5.71 6.76
N ASP A 189 3.80 5.46 6.04
CA ASP A 189 3.75 4.61 4.85
C ASP A 189 3.50 3.15 5.22
N ALA A 190 4.26 2.57 6.16
CA ALA A 190 4.04 1.22 6.66
C ALA A 190 2.89 1.21 7.69
N ILE A 191 1.69 0.77 7.27
CA ILE A 191 0.45 0.95 8.02
C ILE A 191 -0.46 -0.28 7.96
N ALA A 192 -1.07 -0.58 9.11
CA ALA A 192 -2.19 -1.50 9.25
C ALA A 192 -3.44 -0.74 9.71
N TRP A 193 -4.42 -0.63 8.83
CA TRP A 193 -5.72 -0.03 9.13
C TRP A 193 -6.59 -1.00 9.91
N VAL A 194 -7.09 -0.61 11.07
CA VAL A 194 -7.96 -1.44 11.90
C VAL A 194 -9.38 -0.90 11.87
N LEU A 195 -10.32 -1.76 11.47
CA LEU A 195 -11.74 -1.45 11.44
C LEU A 195 -12.51 -2.44 12.29
N GLY A 196 -13.44 -1.92 13.08
CA GLY A 196 -14.33 -2.70 13.91
C GLY A 196 -15.56 -3.23 13.18
N ALA A 197 -16.34 -4.03 13.90
CA ALA A 197 -17.66 -4.46 13.47
C ALA A 197 -18.63 -3.27 13.42
N GLU A 198 -19.68 -3.41 12.62
CA GLU A 198 -20.80 -2.47 12.67
C GLU A 198 -21.46 -2.50 14.06
N GLY A 199 -21.81 -1.33 14.58
CA GLY A 199 -22.40 -1.16 15.92
C GLY A 199 -21.37 -1.16 17.04
N GLU A 200 -20.80 -2.31 17.41
CA GLU A 200 -19.88 -2.41 18.56
C GLU A 200 -18.52 -1.75 18.31
N GLY A 201 -18.14 -1.54 17.05
CA GLY A 201 -16.84 -0.99 16.68
C GLY A 201 -15.69 -1.95 17.00
N MET A 202 -14.52 -1.40 17.30
CA MET A 202 -13.34 -2.18 17.67
C MET A 202 -13.44 -2.67 19.10
N ARG A 203 -12.95 -3.89 19.37
CA ARG A 203 -12.84 -4.37 20.75
C ARG A 203 -11.82 -3.56 21.53
N ARG A 204 -12.02 -3.49 22.84
CA ARG A 204 -11.14 -2.77 23.76
C ARG A 204 -9.65 -3.07 23.56
N LEU A 205 -9.26 -4.35 23.56
CA LEU A 205 -7.85 -4.74 23.40
C LEU A 205 -7.29 -4.36 22.01
N THR A 206 -8.11 -4.44 20.98
CA THR A 206 -7.74 -4.01 19.62
C THR A 206 -7.46 -2.51 19.60
N ARG A 207 -8.38 -1.72 20.18
CA ARG A 207 -8.25 -0.26 20.29
C ARG A 207 -7.03 0.17 21.11
N GLU A 208 -6.80 -0.47 22.26
CA GLU A 208 -5.63 -0.20 23.12
C GLU A 208 -4.28 -0.53 22.44
N ASN A 209 -4.29 -1.40 21.43
CA ASN A 209 -3.10 -1.71 20.63
C ASN A 209 -2.98 -0.85 19.37
N CYS A 210 -3.86 0.12 19.11
CA CYS A 210 -3.64 1.11 18.06
C CYS A 210 -2.60 2.14 18.50
N ASP A 211 -1.67 2.53 17.61
CA ASP A 211 -0.74 3.65 17.83
C ASP A 211 -1.43 4.99 17.63
N LEU A 212 -2.42 5.02 16.72
CA LEU A 212 -3.22 6.19 16.42
C LEU A 212 -4.68 5.78 16.22
N LEU A 213 -5.59 6.61 16.71
CA LEU A 213 -7.03 6.50 16.45
C LEU A 213 -7.45 7.73 15.63
N VAL A 214 -8.14 7.48 14.52
CA VAL A 214 -8.62 8.54 13.63
C VAL A 214 -10.11 8.40 13.34
N SER A 215 -10.77 9.52 13.10
CA SER A 215 -12.17 9.57 12.69
C SER A 215 -12.28 9.91 11.21
N ILE A 216 -13.29 9.34 10.55
CA ILE A 216 -13.70 9.80 9.22
C ILE A 216 -14.68 10.95 9.45
N PRO A 217 -14.39 12.18 8.98
CA PRO A 217 -15.30 13.30 9.17
C PRO A 217 -16.66 13.04 8.51
N MET A 218 -17.72 13.05 9.33
CA MET A 218 -19.10 12.88 8.89
C MET A 218 -19.77 14.25 8.78
N GLY A 219 -20.38 14.53 7.63
CA GLY A 219 -21.10 15.80 7.38
C GLY A 219 -22.62 15.71 7.49
N GLY A 220 -23.16 14.55 7.88
CA GLY A 220 -24.59 14.27 7.93
C GLY A 220 -25.03 13.72 9.29
N GLU A 221 -26.27 13.24 9.35
CA GLU A 221 -26.93 12.77 10.58
C GLU A 221 -26.56 11.34 11.00
N VAL A 222 -25.88 10.59 10.13
CA VAL A 222 -25.47 9.22 10.42
C VAL A 222 -24.13 9.20 11.17
N GLU A 223 -24.09 8.45 12.26
CA GLU A 223 -22.94 8.35 13.17
C GLU A 223 -21.81 7.49 12.60
N SER A 224 -22.11 6.56 11.69
CA SER A 224 -21.10 5.65 11.13
C SER A 224 -21.36 5.24 9.68
N LEU A 225 -20.30 4.77 9.03
CA LEU A 225 -20.32 4.18 7.70
C LEU A 225 -20.28 2.66 7.80
N ASN A 226 -20.82 1.99 6.77
CA ASN A 226 -20.59 0.57 6.55
C ASN A 226 -19.08 0.27 6.52
N VAL A 227 -18.67 -0.85 7.13
CA VAL A 227 -17.25 -1.19 7.31
C VAL A 227 -16.46 -1.24 6.00
N SER A 228 -17.08 -1.69 4.89
CA SER A 228 -16.41 -1.75 3.59
C SER A 228 -16.20 -0.36 2.97
N VAL A 229 -17.10 0.58 3.25
CA VAL A 229 -16.97 1.99 2.85
C VAL A 229 -15.86 2.64 3.67
N SER A 230 -15.84 2.44 4.99
CA SER A 230 -14.75 2.90 5.87
C SER A 230 -13.40 2.37 5.42
N ALA A 231 -13.31 1.10 5.03
CA ALA A 231 -12.11 0.51 4.44
C ALA A 231 -11.69 1.23 3.17
N GLY A 232 -12.65 1.57 2.31
CA GLY A 232 -12.40 2.35 1.08
C GLY A 232 -11.78 3.70 1.39
N VAL A 233 -12.40 4.46 2.29
CA VAL A 233 -11.93 5.80 2.66
C VAL A 233 -10.51 5.73 3.26
N CYS A 234 -10.27 4.82 4.21
CA CYS A 234 -8.98 4.71 4.89
C CYS A 234 -7.86 4.24 3.94
N LEU A 235 -8.10 3.17 3.18
CA LEU A 235 -7.09 2.61 2.29
C LEU A 235 -6.77 3.54 1.12
N PHE A 236 -7.78 4.20 0.53
CA PHE A 236 -7.53 5.13 -0.56
C PHE A 236 -6.90 6.44 -0.10
N GLU A 237 -7.03 6.83 1.17
CA GLU A 237 -6.22 7.91 1.73
C GLU A 237 -4.72 7.53 1.74
N SER A 238 -4.38 6.29 2.13
CA SER A 238 -3.01 5.78 2.01
C SER A 238 -2.54 5.78 0.53
N VAL A 239 -3.39 5.35 -0.41
CA VAL A 239 -3.08 5.41 -1.85
C VAL A 239 -2.82 6.83 -2.33
N ARG A 240 -3.67 7.79 -1.93
CA ARG A 240 -3.55 9.21 -2.29
C ARG A 240 -2.22 9.78 -1.80
N ARG A 241 -1.85 9.50 -0.55
CA ARG A 241 -0.60 9.97 0.05
C ARG A 241 0.62 9.38 -0.64
N ARG A 242 0.65 8.06 -0.84
CA ARG A 242 1.75 7.36 -1.52
C ARG A 242 1.94 7.88 -2.96
N THR A 243 0.85 8.07 -3.69
CA THR A 243 0.91 8.62 -5.07
C THR A 243 1.41 10.06 -5.09
N SER A 244 0.98 10.88 -4.12
CA SER A 244 1.39 12.29 -4.02
C SER A 244 2.88 12.41 -3.65
N ALA A 245 3.37 11.57 -2.73
CA ALA A 245 4.79 11.50 -2.37
C ALA A 245 5.67 11.09 -3.56
N GLN A 246 5.25 10.07 -4.32
CA GLN A 246 5.95 9.65 -5.55
C GLN A 246 5.99 10.77 -6.59
N ARG A 247 4.88 11.48 -6.81
CA ARG A 247 4.83 12.65 -7.72
C ARG A 247 5.71 13.80 -7.25
N ALA A 248 5.76 14.07 -5.95
CA ALA A 248 6.64 15.10 -5.39
C ALA A 248 8.13 14.72 -5.53
N GLY A 249 8.47 13.44 -5.32
CA GLY A 249 9.82 12.89 -5.56
C GLY A 249 10.22 12.96 -7.03
N GLN A 250 9.33 12.58 -7.95
CA GLN A 250 9.55 12.68 -9.40
C GLN A 250 9.64 14.12 -9.88
N THR A 251 8.84 15.04 -9.32
CA THR A 251 8.91 16.48 -9.65
C THR A 251 10.22 17.10 -9.15
N ARG A 252 10.74 16.65 -8.00
CA ARG A 252 12.08 17.04 -7.53
C ARG A 252 13.19 16.51 -8.42
N MET A 253 13.07 15.28 -8.96
CA MET A 253 14.05 14.72 -9.90
C MET A 253 13.97 15.34 -11.32
N ALA A 254 12.76 15.67 -11.79
CA ALA A 254 12.54 16.32 -13.09
C ALA A 254 12.92 17.82 -13.11
N LYS A 255 13.09 18.43 -11.93
CA LYS A 255 13.64 19.79 -11.76
C LYS A 255 15.13 19.76 -11.40
N THR A 256 15.91 18.90 -12.04
CA THR A 256 17.37 19.07 -12.07
C THR A 256 17.74 20.22 -13.01
N GLY A 257 17.41 21.43 -12.56
CA GLY A 257 18.17 22.64 -12.91
C GLY A 257 19.62 22.51 -12.40
N PRO A 258 20.49 23.48 -12.70
CA PRO A 258 21.93 23.37 -12.42
C PRO A 258 22.14 22.95 -10.96
N ALA A 259 23.08 22.02 -10.76
CA ALA A 259 23.35 21.36 -9.49
C ALA A 259 23.24 22.36 -8.33
N TYR A 260 22.37 22.05 -7.37
CA TYR A 260 22.25 22.81 -6.13
C TYR A 260 23.64 22.93 -5.52
N THR A 261 24.18 24.15 -5.56
CA THR A 261 25.36 24.50 -4.80
C THR A 261 24.83 24.95 -3.44
N PRO A 262 25.13 24.21 -2.35
CA PRO A 262 24.67 24.62 -1.03
C PRO A 262 25.12 26.06 -0.77
N PRO A 263 24.24 26.94 -0.26
CA PRO A 263 24.66 28.29 0.10
C PRO A 263 25.78 28.18 1.14
N ASP A 264 26.87 28.91 0.89
CA ASP A 264 28.03 28.94 1.77
C ASP A 264 27.56 29.26 3.21
N PRO A 265 27.73 28.33 4.16
CA PRO A 265 27.27 28.50 5.53
C PRO A 265 28.03 29.61 6.29
N THR A 266 29.04 30.24 5.66
CA THR A 266 29.73 31.42 6.19
C THR A 266 29.12 32.75 5.77
N LEU A 267 28.28 32.76 4.73
CA LEU A 267 27.56 33.96 4.29
C LEU A 267 26.16 34.00 4.91
N ILE A 268 26.07 34.53 6.14
CA ILE A 268 24.77 34.90 6.72
C ILE A 268 24.30 36.19 6.04
N GLU A 269 23.62 36.08 4.91
CA GLU A 269 22.80 37.18 4.42
C GLU A 269 21.59 37.33 5.35
N LEU A 270 21.67 38.33 6.24
CA LEU A 270 20.57 38.75 7.09
C LEU A 270 19.46 39.34 6.21
N LYS A 271 18.59 38.46 5.70
CA LYS A 271 17.39 38.87 4.98
C LYS A 271 16.47 39.66 5.91
N PRO A 272 15.96 40.84 5.49
CA PRO A 272 15.15 41.70 6.33
C PRO A 272 13.94 41.00 6.97
N GLU A 273 13.37 40.02 6.28
CA GLU A 273 12.20 39.26 6.74
C GLU A 273 12.52 38.33 7.91
N ALA A 274 13.75 37.79 7.97
CA ALA A 274 14.18 36.96 9.09
C ALA A 274 14.32 37.80 10.37
N LEU A 275 14.88 39.01 10.26
CA LEU A 275 15.00 39.95 11.38
C LEU A 275 13.63 40.34 11.94
N ASP A 276 12.64 40.52 11.07
CA ASP A 276 11.28 40.89 11.47
C ASP A 276 10.54 39.72 12.15
N TYR A 277 10.79 38.48 11.71
CA TYR A 277 10.29 37.27 12.40
C TYR A 277 10.85 37.15 13.82
N TRP A 278 12.17 37.25 13.99
CA TRP A 278 12.80 37.13 15.31
C TRP A 278 12.42 38.28 16.27
N ALA A 279 12.24 39.50 15.76
CA ALA A 279 11.78 40.63 16.55
C ALA A 279 10.35 40.44 17.08
N ARG A 280 9.48 39.78 16.31
CA ARG A 280 8.10 39.45 16.71
C ARG A 280 8.05 38.27 17.69
N THR A 281 8.88 37.25 17.51
CA THR A 281 8.86 36.03 18.32
C THR A 281 9.52 36.20 19.70
N LEU A 282 10.47 37.12 19.86
CA LEU A 282 11.24 37.29 21.10
C LEU A 282 10.92 38.60 21.87
N GLU A 283 9.88 39.35 21.48
CA GLU A 283 9.51 40.67 22.04
C GLU A 283 10.70 41.62 22.26
N THR A 284 11.70 41.58 21.38
CA THR A 284 12.95 42.32 21.57
C THR A 284 13.30 43.18 20.36
N LYS A 285 13.80 44.40 20.65
CA LYS A 285 14.12 45.42 19.64
C LYS A 285 15.17 44.91 18.63
N PRO A 286 15.00 45.14 17.32
CA PRO A 286 15.90 44.67 16.26
C PRO A 286 17.40 44.98 16.48
N ASP A 287 17.72 46.12 17.07
CA ASP A 287 19.11 46.52 17.36
C ASP A 287 19.82 45.61 18.35
N LYS A 288 19.09 44.99 19.28
CA LYS A 288 19.66 44.03 20.24
C LYS A 288 20.00 42.70 19.55
N ILE A 289 19.18 42.27 18.59
CA ILE A 289 19.42 41.07 17.79
C ILE A 289 20.69 41.27 16.94
N ARG A 290 20.83 42.43 16.28
CA ARG A 290 22.01 42.75 15.46
C ARG A 290 23.31 42.73 16.29
N LYS A 291 23.29 43.27 17.52
CA LYS A 291 24.44 43.21 18.44
C LYS A 291 24.76 41.79 18.92
N ALA A 292 23.74 40.95 19.15
CA ALA A 292 23.95 39.55 19.54
C ALA A 292 24.62 38.75 18.40
N VAL A 293 24.19 38.95 17.15
CA VAL A 293 24.81 38.29 15.99
C VAL A 293 26.27 38.71 15.80
N GLN A 294 26.59 40.01 15.96
CA GLN A 294 27.97 40.49 15.92
C GLN A 294 28.84 39.90 17.05
N LYS A 295 28.26 39.60 18.21
CA LYS A 295 28.98 39.01 19.35
C LYS A 295 29.22 37.50 19.17
N VAL A 296 28.29 36.79 18.54
CA VAL A 296 28.37 35.33 18.35
C VAL A 296 29.16 34.96 17.08
N GLY A 297 29.21 35.84 16.08
CA GLY A 297 29.96 35.63 14.83
C GLY A 297 31.41 35.13 15.02
N PRO A 298 32.24 35.79 15.85
CA PRO A 298 33.62 35.35 16.10
C PRO A 298 33.72 33.95 16.75
N VAL A 299 32.76 33.59 17.61
CA VAL A 299 32.68 32.26 18.25
C VAL A 299 32.33 31.21 17.21
N LEU A 300 31.39 31.53 16.31
CA LEU A 300 31.01 30.64 15.21
C LEU A 300 32.18 30.38 14.25
N GLU A 301 32.97 31.39 13.92
CA GLU A 301 34.17 31.24 13.08
C GLU A 301 35.26 30.38 13.75
N THR A 302 35.38 30.46 15.07
CA THR A 302 36.28 29.60 15.84
C THR A 302 35.84 28.14 15.76
N VAL A 303 34.54 27.87 15.97
CA VAL A 303 33.95 26.53 15.87
C VAL A 303 34.06 25.95 14.45
N LYS A 304 33.89 26.78 13.41
CA LYS A 304 34.08 26.35 12.01
C LYS A 304 35.51 25.91 11.71
N LYS A 305 36.49 26.59 12.31
CA LYS A 305 37.90 26.26 12.18
C LYS A 305 38.24 24.95 12.91
N GLU A 306 37.65 24.71 14.07
CA GLU A 306 37.79 23.45 14.82
C GLU A 306 37.13 22.25 14.12
N LEU A 307 35.98 22.48 13.46
CA LEU A 307 35.25 21.43 12.72
C LEU A 307 35.79 21.19 11.30
N GLY A 308 36.85 21.90 10.87
CA GLY A 308 37.45 21.72 9.55
C GLY A 308 36.56 22.11 8.37
N ILE A 309 35.56 22.97 8.60
CA ILE A 309 34.55 23.37 7.60
C ILE A 309 35.08 24.52 6.71
N ALA A 310 36.28 25.06 6.98
CA ALA A 310 36.83 26.21 6.27
C ALA A 310 37.53 25.81 4.95
N GLY A 311 36.87 26.09 3.82
CA GLY A 311 37.50 26.24 2.50
C GLY A 311 36.93 25.35 1.39
N VAL A 312 35.85 25.81 0.75
CA VAL A 312 35.64 25.89 -0.72
C VAL A 312 34.70 27.07 -0.97
#